data_AF-A0A9D2ZX11-F1
#
_entry.id   AF-A0A9D2ZX11-F1
#
_cell.length_a   1.000
_cell.length_b   1.000
_cell.length_c   1.000
_cell.angle_alpha   90.00
_cell.angle_beta   90.00
_cell.angle_gamma   90.00
#
_symmetry.space_group_name_H-M   'P 1'
#
loop_
_entity.id
_entity.type
_entity.pdbx_description
1 polymer ?
#
loop_
_entity_poly.entity_id
_entity_poly.type
_entity_poly.pdbx_seq_one_letter_code
_entity_poly.pdbx_strand_id
1 'polypeptide(L)'
;YIDARTIDEDLAARIASLPAVSIDHLGMHEDGLSTLLRLVEAGVKVKATGFGRVELDPAEAVRRIVDTDPTALMVGTDLPSTRARRPFADDDFTLLRQVFTPAEADAVFWSNAARFYGLESKTAE
;
A
#
# COMPACT_ATOMS: atom_id res chain seq x y z
N TYR A 1 -10.14 4.09 2.89
CA TYR A 1 -9.71 4.14 1.49
C TYR A 1 -10.16 5.44 0.82
N ILE A 2 -9.40 5.89 -0.18
CA ILE A 2 -9.72 7.00 -1.09
C ILE A 2 -9.27 6.57 -2.51
N ASP A 3 -10.02 6.97 -3.53
CA ASP A 3 -9.62 6.77 -4.92
C ASP A 3 -8.56 7.82 -5.28
N ALA A 4 -7.37 7.39 -5.70
CA ALA A 4 -6.25 8.31 -5.93
C ALA A 4 -6.53 9.35 -7.04
N ARG A 5 -7.51 9.07 -7.93
CA ARG A 5 -7.95 10.01 -8.97
C ARG A 5 -8.68 11.23 -8.43
N THR A 6 -9.26 11.13 -7.24
CA THR A 6 -10.01 12.23 -6.62
C THR A 6 -9.13 13.10 -5.74
N ILE A 7 -7.82 12.81 -5.67
CA ILE A 7 -6.87 13.59 -4.88
C ILE A 7 -6.31 14.69 -5.76
N ASP A 8 -6.82 15.90 -5.57
CA ASP A 8 -6.25 17.12 -6.15
C ASP A 8 -4.97 17.55 -5.40
N GLU A 9 -4.33 18.61 -5.90
CA GLU A 9 -3.06 19.11 -5.37
C GLU A 9 -3.18 19.59 -3.92
N ASP A 10 -4.27 20.27 -3.58
CA ASP A 10 -4.52 20.78 -2.22
C ASP A 10 -4.72 19.63 -1.22
N LEU A 11 -5.49 18.61 -1.60
CA LEU A 11 -5.67 17.42 -0.78
C LEU A 11 -4.38 16.61 -0.68
N ALA A 12 -3.63 16.47 -1.77
CA ALA A 12 -2.33 15.79 -1.75
C ALA A 12 -1.36 16.45 -0.76
N ALA A 13 -1.25 17.77 -0.79
CA ALA A 13 -0.40 18.53 0.14
C ALA A 13 -0.83 18.33 1.59
N ARG A 14 -2.15 18.31 1.86
CA ARG A 14 -2.69 18.04 3.20
C ARG A 14 -2.36 16.62 3.66
N ILE A 15 -2.57 15.61 2.81
CA ILE A 15 -2.25 14.21 3.10
C ILE A 15 -0.75 14.08 3.43
N ALA A 16 0.12 14.65 2.61
CA ALA A 16 1.57 14.61 2.81
C ALA A 16 2.03 15.30 4.10
N SER A 17 1.26 16.27 4.61
CA SER A 17 1.58 16.96 5.87
C SER A 17 1.21 16.18 7.13
N LEU A 18 0.44 15.08 7.02
CA LEU A 18 0.02 14.29 8.16
C LEU A 18 1.21 13.49 8.74
N PRO A 19 1.29 13.33 10.08
CA PRO A 19 2.44 12.68 10.71
C PRO A 19 2.55 11.18 10.38
N ALA A 20 1.43 10.52 10.12
CA ALA A 20 1.37 9.13 9.69
C ALA A 20 0.06 8.90 8.93
N VAL A 21 0.16 8.49 7.67
CA VAL A 21 -1.00 8.25 6.80
C VAL A 21 -0.75 7.07 5.89
N SER A 22 -1.80 6.29 5.65
CA SER A 22 -1.79 5.20 4.67
C SER A 22 -2.99 5.28 3.73
N ILE A 23 -2.79 5.01 2.45
CA ILE A 23 -3.86 4.83 1.47
C ILE A 23 -4.14 3.33 1.29
N ASP A 24 -5.40 2.94 1.41
CA ASP A 24 -5.80 1.54 1.23
C ASP A 24 -5.97 1.18 -0.25
N HIS A 25 -5.89 -0.12 -0.55
CA HIS A 25 -6.29 -0.71 -1.83
C HIS A 25 -5.57 -0.13 -3.04
N LEU A 26 -4.27 0.15 -2.89
CA LEU A 26 -3.41 0.61 -3.99
C LEU A 26 -3.92 1.87 -4.72
N GLY A 27 -4.73 2.71 -4.06
CA GLY A 27 -5.34 3.88 -4.70
C GLY A 27 -6.45 3.56 -5.71
N MET A 28 -6.89 2.30 -5.77
CA MET A 28 -8.02 1.75 -6.52
C MET A 28 -7.96 1.73 -8.05
N HIS A 29 -7.39 2.74 -8.74
CA HIS A 29 -7.44 2.81 -10.20
C HIS A 29 -6.08 3.16 -10.83
N GLU A 30 -5.82 2.62 -12.03
CA GLU A 30 -4.54 2.77 -12.75
C GLU A 30 -4.22 4.25 -13.07
N ASP A 31 -5.20 5.02 -13.53
CA ASP A 31 -5.08 6.45 -13.83
C ASP A 31 -4.86 7.31 -12.57
N GLY A 32 -5.08 6.77 -11.37
CA GLY A 32 -4.72 7.38 -10.09
C GLY A 32 -3.31 7.02 -9.59
N LEU A 33 -2.63 6.05 -10.21
CA LEU A 33 -1.37 5.50 -9.71
C LEU A 33 -0.25 6.56 -9.71
N SER A 34 -0.23 7.47 -10.67
CA SER A 34 0.77 8.56 -10.69
C SER A 34 0.64 9.49 -9.46
N THR A 35 -0.59 9.83 -9.06
CA THR A 35 -0.85 10.61 -7.84
C THR A 35 -0.47 9.84 -6.60
N LEU A 36 -0.78 8.55 -6.54
CA LEU A 36 -0.37 7.70 -5.42
C LEU A 36 1.15 7.66 -5.26
N LEU A 37 1.90 7.49 -6.35
CA LEU A 37 3.37 7.43 -6.29
C LEU A 37 3.98 8.74 -5.80
N ARG A 38 3.45 9.92 -6.18
CA ARG A 38 3.89 11.21 -5.61
C ARG A 38 3.66 11.31 -4.10
N LEU A 39 2.56 10.73 -3.61
CA LEU A 39 2.30 10.66 -2.17
C LEU A 39 3.28 9.69 -1.48
N VAL A 40 3.62 8.58 -2.14
CA VAL A 40 4.63 7.62 -1.65
C VAL A 40 6.00 8.30 -1.55
N GLU A 41 6.42 9.10 -2.53
CA GLU A 41 7.63 9.93 -2.47
C GLU A 41 7.63 10.88 -1.26
N ALA A 42 6.44 11.37 -0.88
CA ALA A 42 6.25 12.20 0.31
C ALA A 42 6.15 11.41 1.64
N GLY A 43 6.35 10.09 1.61
CA GLY A 43 6.36 9.22 2.79
C GLY A 43 5.01 8.60 3.17
N VAL A 44 3.97 8.81 2.36
CA VAL A 44 2.65 8.18 2.56
C VAL A 44 2.77 6.66 2.35
N LYS A 45 2.19 5.89 3.28
CA LYS A 45 2.19 4.43 3.19
C LYS A 45 1.02 3.92 2.35
N VAL A 46 1.13 2.72 1.82
CA VAL A 46 0.09 2.11 0.98
C VAL A 46 -0.20 0.71 1.47
N LYS A 47 -1.47 0.35 1.57
CA LYS A 47 -1.85 -1.03 1.85
C LYS A 47 -2.06 -1.82 0.56
N ALA A 48 -1.30 -2.91 0.42
CA ALA A 48 -1.56 -3.97 -0.55
C ALA A 48 -2.71 -4.84 -0.04
N THR A 49 -3.93 -4.39 -0.29
CA THR A 49 -5.18 -4.97 0.21
C THR A 49 -6.26 -4.91 -0.86
N GLY A 50 -7.30 -5.76 -0.78
CA GLY A 50 -8.52 -5.57 -1.57
C GLY A 50 -8.34 -5.73 -3.09
N PHE A 51 -7.51 -6.66 -3.56
CA PHE A 51 -7.25 -6.84 -4.99
C PHE A 51 -8.51 -7.14 -5.82
N GLY A 52 -9.57 -7.66 -5.20
CA GLY A 52 -10.87 -7.86 -5.84
C GLY A 52 -11.75 -6.60 -5.99
N ARG A 53 -11.28 -5.40 -5.62
CA ARG A 53 -12.01 -4.12 -5.80
C ARG A 53 -11.26 -3.06 -6.59
N VAL A 54 -10.02 -3.34 -7.00
CA VAL A 54 -9.19 -2.39 -7.74
C VAL A 54 -9.37 -2.58 -9.25
N GLU A 55 -9.13 -1.51 -10.00
CA GLU A 55 -9.12 -1.42 -11.46
C GLU A 55 -7.71 -1.02 -11.91
N LEU A 56 -6.74 -1.89 -11.61
CA LEU A 56 -5.33 -1.81 -11.99
C LEU A 56 -4.71 -3.20 -11.89
N ASP A 57 -3.53 -3.39 -12.47
CA ASP A 57 -2.73 -4.60 -12.21
C ASP A 57 -2.05 -4.50 -10.83
N PRO A 58 -2.43 -5.35 -9.85
CA PRO A 58 -1.83 -5.29 -8.52
C PRO A 58 -0.34 -5.61 -8.53
N ALA A 59 0.14 -6.50 -9.40
CA ALA A 59 1.55 -6.89 -9.47
C ALA A 59 2.41 -5.73 -9.98
N GLU A 60 1.95 -5.01 -10.99
CA GLU A 60 2.63 -3.81 -11.47
C GLU A 60 2.61 -2.70 -10.41
N ALA A 61 1.44 -2.41 -9.84
CA ALA A 61 1.28 -1.32 -8.88
C ALA A 61 2.16 -1.53 -7.63
N VAL A 62 2.16 -2.73 -7.06
CA VAL A 62 2.97 -3.01 -5.86
C VAL A 62 4.47 -2.95 -6.13
N ARG A 63 4.92 -3.38 -7.33
CA ARG A 63 6.31 -3.22 -7.76
C ARG A 63 6.71 -1.75 -7.85
N ARG A 64 5.91 -0.93 -8.53
CA ARG A 64 6.19 0.52 -8.67
C ARG A 64 6.21 1.24 -7.33
N ILE A 65 5.35 0.86 -6.39
CA ILE A 65 5.34 1.44 -5.03
C ILE A 65 6.65 1.12 -4.30
N VAL A 66 7.10 -0.15 -4.31
CA VAL A 66 8.35 -0.54 -3.63
C VAL A 66 9.57 0.04 -4.33
N ASP A 67 9.56 0.19 -5.66
CA ASP A 67 10.62 0.88 -6.41
C ASP A 67 10.71 2.38 -6.04
N THR A 68 9.59 2.98 -5.64
CA THR A 68 9.53 4.40 -5.23
C THR A 68 9.99 4.58 -3.78
N ASP A 69 9.46 3.78 -2.85
CA ASP A 69 9.91 3.69 -1.47
C ASP A 69 9.72 2.25 -0.96
N PRO A 70 10.80 1.50 -0.67
CA PRO A 70 10.70 0.11 -0.23
C PRO A 70 10.03 -0.02 1.15
N THR A 71 9.88 1.08 1.89
CA THR A 71 9.21 1.13 3.19
C THR A 71 7.72 1.49 3.10
N ALA A 72 7.19 1.78 1.91
CA ALA A 72 5.85 2.32 1.75
C ALA A 72 4.75 1.27 1.79
N LEU A 73 5.01 0.06 1.31
CA LEU A 73 3.98 -0.95 1.09
C LEU A 73 3.78 -1.85 2.32
N MET A 74 2.52 -2.09 2.70
CA MET A 74 2.12 -2.95 3.81
C MET A 74 1.04 -3.94 3.36
N VAL A 75 1.24 -5.23 3.54
CA VAL A 75 0.21 -6.25 3.20
C VAL A 75 -0.96 -6.23 4.17
N GLY A 76 -2.17 -6.52 3.67
CA GLY A 76 -3.29 -6.97 4.49
C GLY A 76 -4.32 -7.73 3.68
N THR A 77 -5.19 -8.50 4.35
CA THR A 77 -6.20 -9.31 3.65
C THR A 77 -7.44 -8.51 3.23
N ASP A 78 -7.78 -7.42 3.94
CA ASP A 78 -9.10 -6.75 3.81
C ASP A 78 -10.28 -7.70 4.07
N LEU A 79 -10.15 -8.72 4.93
CA LEU A 79 -11.28 -9.56 5.32
C LEU A 79 -12.33 -8.76 6.13
N PRO A 80 -13.64 -9.00 5.93
CA PRO A 80 -14.27 -10.01 5.07
C PRO A 80 -14.56 -9.51 3.63
N SER A 81 -13.82 -8.51 3.15
CA SER A 81 -13.84 -7.97 1.78
C SER A 81 -15.18 -7.37 1.36
N THR A 82 -15.86 -6.71 2.31
CA THR A 82 -17.17 -6.08 2.04
C THR A 82 -17.09 -5.14 0.83
N ARG A 83 -18.01 -5.29 -0.12
CA ARG A 83 -18.11 -4.47 -1.36
C ARG A 83 -17.01 -4.69 -2.41
N ALA A 84 -16.15 -5.70 -2.26
CA ALA A 84 -15.27 -6.14 -3.35
C ALA A 84 -16.03 -7.05 -4.32
N ARG A 85 -15.65 -7.08 -5.60
CA ARG A 85 -16.23 -8.03 -6.59
C ARG A 85 -15.81 -9.46 -6.27
N ARG A 86 -14.59 -9.60 -5.75
CA ARG A 86 -13.97 -10.84 -5.31
C ARG A 86 -13.45 -10.66 -3.88
N PRO A 87 -13.68 -11.61 -2.95
CA PRO A 87 -13.05 -11.57 -1.65
C PRO A 87 -11.55 -11.88 -1.74
N PHE A 88 -10.82 -11.62 -0.66
CA PHE A 88 -9.44 -12.09 -0.49
C PHE A 88 -9.32 -13.58 -0.83
N ALA A 89 -8.23 -13.92 -1.52
CA ALA A 89 -7.81 -15.30 -1.74
C ALA A 89 -6.30 -15.42 -1.46
N ASP A 90 -5.85 -16.59 -1.02
CA ASP A 90 -4.43 -16.82 -0.70
C ASP A 90 -3.50 -16.53 -1.89
N ASP A 91 -4.02 -16.66 -3.12
CA ASP A 91 -3.35 -16.29 -4.36
C ASP A 91 -2.93 -14.81 -4.39
N ASP A 92 -3.62 -13.92 -3.68
CA ASP A 92 -3.22 -12.51 -3.53
C ASP A 92 -1.85 -12.40 -2.85
N PHE A 93 -1.60 -13.22 -1.83
CA PHE A 93 -0.31 -13.26 -1.15
C PHE A 93 0.72 -14.05 -1.95
N THR A 94 0.31 -15.06 -2.72
CA THR A 94 1.20 -15.77 -3.65
C THR A 94 1.73 -14.80 -4.72
N LEU A 95 0.87 -13.95 -5.28
CA LEU A 95 1.26 -12.91 -6.24
C LEU A 95 2.33 -11.98 -5.66
N LEU A 96 2.13 -11.47 -4.44
CA LEU A 96 3.11 -10.59 -3.80
C LEU A 96 4.48 -11.25 -3.62
N ARG A 97 4.50 -12.54 -3.26
CA ARG A 97 5.75 -13.31 -3.13
C ARG A 97 6.46 -13.56 -4.46
N GLN A 98 5.74 -13.53 -5.59
CA GLN A 98 6.32 -13.68 -6.92
C GLN A 98 6.90 -12.37 -7.45
N VAL A 99 6.33 -11.22 -7.05
CA VAL A 99 6.78 -9.88 -7.48
C VAL A 99 8.05 -9.45 -6.74
N PHE A 100 8.21 -9.85 -5.49
CA PHE A 100 9.26 -9.36 -4.60
C PHE A 100 10.39 -10.35 -4.38
N THR A 101 11.59 -9.83 -4.16
CA THR A 101 12.68 -10.62 -3.57
C THR A 101 12.32 -11.05 -2.15
N PRO A 102 12.98 -12.08 -1.57
CA PRO A 102 12.69 -12.52 -0.21
C PRO A 102 12.80 -11.38 0.84
N ALA A 103 13.81 -10.52 0.72
CA ALA A 103 14.01 -9.42 1.66
C ALA A 103 12.92 -8.34 1.56
N GLU A 104 12.49 -8.01 0.34
CA GLU A 104 11.36 -7.10 0.12
C GLU A 104 10.06 -7.72 0.64
N ALA A 105 9.83 -9.01 0.38
CA ALA A 105 8.66 -9.71 0.87
C ALA A 105 8.59 -9.68 2.41
N ASP A 106 9.68 -9.96 3.10
CA ASP A 106 9.73 -9.88 4.58
C ASP A 106 9.37 -8.47 5.08
N ALA A 107 9.88 -7.43 4.44
CA ALA A 107 9.58 -6.04 4.79
C ALA A 107 8.09 -5.69 4.56
N VAL A 108 7.54 -6.04 3.40
CA VAL A 108 6.16 -5.72 2.99
C VAL A 108 5.14 -6.52 3.82
N PHE A 109 5.43 -7.77 4.16
CA PHE A 109 4.56 -8.63 4.97
C PHE A 109 4.61 -8.32 6.47
N TRP A 110 5.66 -7.67 6.98
CA TRP A 110 5.80 -7.40 8.40
C TRP A 110 6.42 -6.05 8.74
N SER A 111 7.72 -5.86 8.48
CA SER A 111 8.51 -4.79 9.09
C SER A 111 8.01 -3.37 8.76
N ASN A 112 7.45 -3.16 7.56
CA ASN A 112 6.87 -1.88 7.17
C ASN A 112 5.66 -1.53 8.05
N ALA A 113 4.75 -2.49 8.25
CA ALA A 113 3.58 -2.32 9.10
C ALA A 113 3.96 -2.21 10.58
N ALA A 114 4.90 -3.03 11.06
CA ALA A 114 5.36 -2.98 12.44
C ALA A 114 5.93 -1.59 12.80
N ARG A 115 6.74 -0.99 11.91
CA ARG A 115 7.23 0.39 12.05
C ARG A 115 6.12 1.41 12.04
N PHE A 116 5.23 1.33 11.04
CA PHE A 116 4.15 2.29 10.88
C PHE A 116 3.19 2.30 12.06
N TYR A 117 2.90 1.14 12.65
CA TYR A 117 2.01 0.99 13.80
C TYR A 117 2.73 1.07 15.16
N GLY A 118 4.04 1.34 15.19
CA GLY A 118 4.81 1.49 16.43
C GLY A 118 4.97 0.20 17.24
N LEU A 119 4.98 -0.95 16.58
CA LEU A 119 5.13 -2.28 17.19
C LEU A 119 6.60 -2.71 17.36
N GLU A 120 7.55 -1.97 16.79
CA GLU A 120 8.97 -2.22 17.08
C GLU A 120 9.28 -1.84 18.53
N SER A 121 9.92 -2.76 19.25
CA SER A 121 10.42 -2.49 20.59
C SER A 121 11.35 -1.29 20.51
N LYS A 122 11.11 -0.26 21.34
CA LYS A 122 12.16 0.71 21.65
C LYS A 122 13.33 -0.11 22.15
N THR A 123 14.43 -0.15 21.41
CA THR A 123 15.70 -0.64 21.97
C THR A 123 15.95 0.29 23.15
N ALA A 124 16.02 -0.28 24.36
CA ALA A 124 16.33 0.49 25.55
C ALA A 124 17.72 1.11 25.33
N GLU A 125 17.75 2.43 25.21
CA GLU A 125 18.97 3.24 25.24
C GLU A 125 19.44 3.40 26.69
#